data_AF-A0A965XMC2-F1
#
_entry.id   AF-A0A965XMC2-F1
#
_cell.length_a   1.000
_cell.length_b   1.000
_cell.length_c   1.000
_cell.angle_alpha   90.00
_cell.angle_beta   90.00
_cell.angle_gamma   90.00
#
_symmetry.space_group_name_H-M   'P 1'
#
loop_
_entity.id
_entity.type
_entity.pdbx_description
1 polymer ?
#
loop_
_entity_poly.entity_id
_entity_poly.type
_entity_poly.pdbx_seq_one_letter_code
_entity_poly.pdbx_strand_id
1 'polypeptide(L)' 'MILHKYTSKINSSKYPRSTARKIANDLNKKDPFNNYLVSFELESKRYIIEKFEIRGMNR' A
#
# COMPACT_ATOMS: atom_id res chain seq x y z
N MET A 1 5.99 0.72 -7.03
CA MET A 1 5.73 2.19 -6.94
C MET A 1 5.10 2.51 -5.59
N ILE A 2 5.62 3.51 -4.87
CA ILE A 2 5.08 3.93 -3.57
C ILE A 2 3.85 4.83 -3.79
N LEU A 3 2.75 4.55 -3.07
CA LEU A 3 1.52 5.35 -3.14
C LEU A 3 1.49 6.43 -2.07
N HIS A 4 2.17 7.55 -2.33
CA HIS A 4 2.24 8.69 -1.41
C HIS A 4 0.87 9.24 -0.99
N LYS A 5 -0.16 9.11 -1.84
CA LYS A 5 -1.53 9.53 -1.51
C LYS A 5 -2.11 8.89 -0.25
N TYR A 6 -1.65 7.69 0.12
CA TYR A 6 -2.11 7.00 1.33
C TYR A 6 -1.17 7.19 2.52
N THR A 7 0.08 7.57 2.28
CA THR A 7 1.11 7.67 3.33
C THR A 7 0.68 8.62 4.45
N SER A 8 0.20 9.82 4.14
CA SER A 8 -0.24 10.78 5.17
C SER A 8 -1.41 10.23 5.99
N LYS A 9 -2.45 9.70 5.32
CA LYS A 9 -3.65 9.13 5.96
C LYS A 9 -3.34 7.94 6.86
N ILE A 10 -2.39 7.10 6.44
CA ILE A 10 -1.97 5.93 7.21
C ILE A 10 -1.24 6.37 8.47
N ASN A 11 -0.23 7.23 8.33
CA ASN A 11 0.67 7.55 9.43
C ASN A 11 0.09 8.57 10.41
N SER A 12 -0.93 9.34 10.01
CA SER A 12 -1.69 10.20 10.93
C SER A 12 -2.83 9.46 11.66
N SER A 13 -3.05 8.17 11.38
CA SER A 13 -4.15 7.40 11.99
C SER A 13 -3.78 6.92 13.39
N LYS A 14 -4.79 6.67 14.23
CA LYS A 14 -4.61 6.06 15.56
C LYS A 14 -3.94 4.68 15.50
N TYR A 15 -4.11 3.95 14.40
CA TYR A 15 -3.56 2.61 14.21
C TYR A 15 -2.96 2.44 12.80
N PRO A 16 -1.77 3.00 12.54
CA PRO A 16 -1.21 3.09 11.19
C PRO A 16 -1.08 1.74 10.49
N ARG A 17 -0.56 0.71 11.18
CA ARG A 17 -0.43 -0.65 10.64
C ARG A 17 -1.78 -1.23 10.19
N SER A 18 -2.80 -1.09 11.02
CA SER A 18 -4.15 -1.60 10.72
C SER A 18 -4.81 -0.82 9.59
N THR A 19 -4.62 0.50 9.55
CA THR A 19 -5.09 1.36 8.46
C THR A 19 -4.42 0.99 7.14
N ALA A 20 -3.10 0.79 7.14
CA ALA A 20 -2.36 0.38 5.94
C ALA A 20 -2.85 -0.97 5.41
N ARG A 21 -3.03 -1.97 6.29
CA ARG A 21 -3.55 -3.29 5.92
C ARG A 21 -4.94 -3.23 5.29
N LYS A 22 -5.86 -2.44 5.86
CA LYS A 22 -7.20 -2.24 5.30
C LYS A 22 -7.12 -1.63 3.90
N ILE A 23 -6.30 -0.59 3.71
CA ILE A 23 -6.13 0.08 2.41
C ILE A 23 -5.53 -0.88 1.37
N ALA A 24 -4.47 -1.63 1.72
CA ALA A 24 -3.87 -2.61 0.82
C ALA A 24 -4.88 -3.68 0.37
N ASN A 25 -5.65 -4.23 1.31
CA ASN A 25 -6.67 -5.24 1.00
C ASN A 25 -7.77 -4.69 0.10
N ASP A 26 -8.24 -3.47 0.35
CA ASP A 26 -9.24 -2.82 -0.50
C ASP A 26 -8.71 -2.56 -1.92
N LEU A 27 -7.44 -2.17 -2.07
CA LEU A 27 -6.81 -1.97 -3.38
C LEU A 27 -6.67 -3.29 -4.14
N ASN A 28 -6.17 -4.35 -3.48
CA ASN A 28 -6.05 -5.68 -4.08
C ASN A 28 -7.39 -6.25 -4.58
N LYS A 29 -8.51 -5.88 -3.94
CA LYS A 29 -9.86 -6.28 -4.40
C LYS A 29 -10.36 -5.47 -5.59
N LYS A 30 -9.99 -4.20 -5.68
CA LYS A 30 -10.51 -3.26 -6.69
C LYS A 30 -9.69 -3.27 -7.97
N ASP A 31 -8.44 -3.66 -7.90
CA ASP A 31 -7.50 -3.62 -9.01
C ASP A 31 -6.81 -4.98 -9.15
N PRO A 32 -7.43 -5.92 -9.89
CA PRO A 32 -6.97 -7.31 -9.96
C PRO A 32 -5.66 -7.49 -10.72
N PHE A 33 -5.21 -6.47 -11.46
CA PHE A 33 -3.98 -6.54 -12.26
C PHE A 33 -2.73 -6.10 -11.48
N ASN A 34 -2.92 -5.61 -10.26
CA ASN A 34 -1.86 -5.09 -9.42
C ASN A 34 -1.92 -5.72 -8.03
N ASN A 35 -0.75 -5.88 -7.41
CA ASN A 35 -0.64 -6.28 -6.03
C ASN A 35 -0.20 -5.09 -5.17
N TYR A 36 -0.82 -4.95 -4.01
CA TYR A 36 -0.58 -3.87 -3.07
C TYR A 36 -0.13 -4.45 -1.74
N LEU A 37 1.08 -4.08 -1.32
CA LEU A 37 1.69 -4.54 -0.07
C LEU A 37 1.86 -3.39 0.92
N VAL A 38 1.84 -3.73 2.20
CA VAL A 38 2.18 -2.80 3.28
C VAL A 38 3.65 -2.98 3.61
N SER A 39 4.41 -1.90 3.49
CA SER A 39 5.83 -1.85 3.86
C SER A 39 6.04 -0.84 4.99
N PHE A 40 7.03 -1.10 5.83
CA PHE A 40 7.43 -0.20 6.91
C PHE A 40 8.83 0.35 6.60
N GLU A 41 8.90 1.63 6.25
CA GLU A 41 10.17 2.33 6.04
C GLU A 41 10.86 2.56 7.38
N LEU A 42 12.00 1.92 7.58
CA LEU A 42 12.75 1.98 8.86
C LEU A 42 13.32 3.37 9.15
N GLU A 43 13.84 4.05 8.13
CA GLU A 43 14.44 5.39 8.25
C GLU A 43 13.38 6.43 8.62
N SER A 44 12.29 6.47 7.85
CA SER A 44 11.17 7.37 8.07
C SER A 44 10.29 6.98 9.25
N LYS A 45 10.40 5.73 9.74
CA LYS A 45 9.48 5.06 10.68
C LYS A 45 8.01 5.17 10.26
N ARG A 46 7.72 4.94 8.98
CA ARG A 46 6.38 5.14 8.40
C ARG A 46 5.89 3.90 7.67
N TYR A 47 4.58 3.67 7.74
CA TYR A 47 3.90 2.68 6.91
C TYR A 47 3.56 3.28 5.55
N ILE A 48 3.88 2.54 4.50
CA ILE A 48 3.62 2.90 3.10
C ILE A 48 2.85 1.78 2.40
N ILE A 49 2.24 2.11 1.27
CA ILE A 49 1.66 1.12 0.35
C ILE A 49 2.54 1.07 -0.89
N GLU A 50 3.01 -0.13 -1.21
CA GLU A 50 3.78 -0.40 -2.42
C GLU A 50 2.88 -1.12 -3.43
N LYS A 51 2.79 -0.55 -4.63
CA LYS A 51 2.15 -1.16 -5.80
C LYS A 51 3.18 -1.96 -6.59
N PHE A 52 2.86 -3.21 -6.87
CA PHE A 52 3.58 -4.10 -7.77
C PHE A 52 2.66 -4.46 -8.94
N GLU A 53 3.12 -4.21 -10.16
CA GLU A 53 2.43 -4.67 -11.36
C GLU A 53 2.70 -6.17 -11.51
N ILE A 54 1.65 -6.99 -11.58
CA ILE A 54 1.82 -8.40 -11.92
C ILE A 54 1.98 -8.44 -13.44
N ARG A 55 3.21 -8.67 -13.91
CA ARG A 55 3.51 -8.91 -15.32
C ARG A 55 2.84 -10.22 -15.78
N GLY A 56 1.57 -10.10 -16.16
CA GLY A 56 0.78 -11.10 -16.89
C GLY A 56 -0.02 -10.49 -18.05
N MET A 57 0.07 -9.17 -18.24
CA MET A 57 -0.47 -8.42 -19.39
C MET A 57 0.61 -7.84 -20.31
N ASN A 58 1.83 -8.39 -20.29
CA ASN A 58 2.68 -8.27 -21.47
C ASN A 58 2.20 -9.33 -22.46
N ARG A 59 1.18 -8.97 -23.24
CA ARG A 59 0.87 -9.68 -24.48
C ARG A 59 1.72 -9.10 -25.60
#